data_AF-F0RL06-F1
#
_entry.id   AF-F0RL06-F1
#
_cell.length_a   1.000
_cell.length_b   1.000
_cell.length_c   1.000
_cell.angle_alpha   90.00
_cell.angle_beta   90.00
_cell.angle_gamma   90.00
#
_symmetry.space_group_name_H-M   'P 1'
#
loop_
_entity.id
_entity.type
_entity.pdbx_description
1 polymer ?
#
loop_
_entity_poly.entity_id
_entity_poly.type
_entity_poly.pdbx_seq_one_letter_code
_entity_poly.pdbx_strand_id
1 'polypeptide(L)'
;MNFQENTGLTLTFSAGPEQHTVPGRFVTLPAGAAAQSERGVEVEGVALEYVTDEVPHGLRAFDDDSKRKLDELRQRFKIMSQASVVPFEPGQ
;
A
#
# COMPACT_ATOMS: atom_id res chain seq x y z
N MET A 1 1.07 6.99 -14.46
CA MET A 1 0.19 7.78 -13.56
C MET A 1 1.03 8.90 -12.94
N ASN A 2 0.55 10.14 -12.98
CA ASN A 2 1.20 11.26 -12.29
C ASN A 2 0.96 11.10 -10.79
N PHE A 3 2.03 10.93 -10.01
CA PHE A 3 1.96 10.89 -8.55
C PHE A 3 1.65 12.31 -8.05
N GLN A 4 0.39 12.56 -7.71
CA GLN A 4 -0.03 13.79 -7.05
C GLN A 4 -0.25 13.48 -5.57
N GLU A 5 0.54 14.12 -4.72
CA GLU A 5 0.39 14.01 -3.27
C GLU A 5 -0.99 14.52 -2.83
N ASN A 6 -1.57 13.85 -1.84
CA ASN A 6 -2.90 14.12 -1.31
C ASN A 6 -4.05 13.90 -2.30
N THR A 7 -3.78 13.23 -3.43
CA THR A 7 -4.83 12.68 -4.28
C THR A 7 -5.38 11.42 -3.63
N GLY A 8 -6.69 11.42 -3.37
CA GLY A 8 -7.40 10.23 -2.96
C GLY A 8 -7.36 9.19 -4.08
N LEU A 9 -7.01 7.96 -3.74
CA LEU A 9 -7.08 6.82 -4.64
C LEU A 9 -7.82 5.68 -3.97
N THR A 10 -8.38 4.79 -4.79
CA THR A 10 -8.95 3.54 -4.29
C THR A 10 -7.92 2.44 -4.46
N LEU A 11 -7.53 1.79 -3.38
CA LEU A 11 -6.60 0.67 -3.39
C LEU A 11 -7.42 -0.62 -3.49
N THR A 12 -7.27 -1.34 -4.59
CA THR A 12 -7.92 -2.63 -4.79
C THR A 12 -6.95 -3.74 -4.46
N PHE A 13 -7.23 -4.50 -3.39
CA PHE A 13 -6.47 -5.66 -2.96
C PHE A 13 -7.13 -6.94 -3.45
N SER A 14 -6.35 -7.78 -4.12
CA SER A 14 -6.81 -9.08 -4.61
C SER A 14 -6.48 -10.18 -3.62
N ALA A 15 -7.51 -10.80 -3.04
CA ALA A 15 -7.41 -11.90 -2.09
C ALA A 15 -7.98 -13.18 -2.70
N GLY A 16 -7.27 -13.74 -3.68
CA GLY A 16 -7.76 -14.88 -4.46
C GLY A 16 -8.87 -14.45 -5.44
N PRO A 17 -10.09 -15.01 -5.36
CA PRO A 17 -11.21 -14.60 -6.22
C PRO A 17 -11.92 -13.33 -5.74
N GLU A 18 -11.69 -12.89 -4.50
CA GLU A 18 -12.32 -11.72 -3.91
C GLU A 18 -11.44 -10.48 -4.06
N GLN A 19 -12.05 -9.35 -4.41
CA GLN A 19 -11.39 -8.05 -4.50
C GLN A 19 -11.92 -7.14 -3.40
N HIS A 20 -11.02 -6.51 -2.66
CA HIS A 20 -11.36 -5.59 -1.58
C HIS A 20 -10.82 -4.21 -1.89
N THR A 21 -11.69 -3.21 -1.88
CA THR A 21 -11.31 -1.81 -2.11
C THR A 21 -11.24 -1.06 -0.80
N VAL A 22 -10.19 -0.24 -0.64
CA VAL A 22 -10.11 0.73 0.46
C VAL A 22 -9.72 2.11 -0.06
N PRO A 23 -10.22 3.18 0.58
CA PRO A 23 -9.73 4.51 0.31
C PRO A 23 -8.29 4.65 0.84
N GLY A 24 -7.44 5.20 0.00
CA GLY A 24 -6.10 5.63 0.36
C GLY A 24 -5.78 7.00 -0.24
N ARG A 25 -4.60 7.52 0.07
CA ARG A 25 -4.08 8.73 -0.56
C ARG A 25 -2.60 8.60 -0.83
N PHE A 26 -2.14 9.13 -1.96
CA PHE A 26 -0.70 9.20 -2.21
C PHE A 26 -0.06 10.21 -1.25
N VAL A 27 1.02 9.81 -0.60
CA VAL A 27 1.77 10.65 0.36
C VAL A 27 3.25 10.53 0.07
N THR A 28 4.01 11.60 0.27
CA THR A 28 5.46 11.52 0.22
C THR A 28 5.98 11.01 1.56
N LEU A 29 6.81 9.97 1.50
CA LEU A 29 7.48 9.45 2.67
C LEU A 29 8.69 10.33 2.99
N PRO A 30 8.97 10.60 4.27
CA PRO A 30 10.13 11.42 4.65
C PRO A 30 11.42 10.75 4.18
N ALA A 31 12.23 11.50 3.43
CA ALA A 31 13.52 11.04 2.93
C ALA A 31 14.42 10.58 4.10
N GLY A 32 14.84 9.31 4.07
CA GLY A 32 15.71 8.71 5.08
C GLY A 32 15.02 7.79 6.10
N ALA A 33 13.69 7.71 6.11
CA ALA A 33 12.95 6.82 7.00
C ALA A 33 12.76 5.41 6.40
N ALA A 34 13.84 4.65 6.18
CA ALA A 34 13.84 3.25 5.72
C ALA A 34 13.06 2.92 4.42
N ALA A 35 12.36 3.89 3.85
CA ALA A 35 11.63 3.79 2.61
C ALA A 35 12.65 3.88 1.46
N GLN A 36 12.77 2.79 0.71
CA GLN A 36 13.49 2.74 -0.54
C GLN A 36 12.85 3.66 -1.60
N SER A 37 11.59 4.05 -1.40
CA SER A 37 10.87 4.98 -2.26
C SER A 37 10.41 6.24 -1.52
N GLU A 38 10.56 7.40 -2.14
CA GLU A 38 10.00 8.68 -1.66
C GLU A 38 8.46 8.70 -1.76
N ARG A 39 7.87 7.72 -2.43
CA ARG A 39 6.44 7.59 -2.67
C ARG A 39 5.83 6.59 -1.68
N GLY A 40 4.74 7.00 -1.05
CA GLY A 40 3.93 6.18 -0.18
C GLY A 40 2.45 6.30 -0.48
N VAL A 41 1.69 5.41 0.15
CA VAL A 41 0.24 5.42 0.17
C VAL A 41 -0.20 5.38 1.61
N GLU A 42 -0.96 6.38 2.04
CA GLU A 42 -1.60 6.35 3.34
C GLU A 42 -2.95 5.63 3.27
N VAL A 43 -3.12 4.64 4.14
CA VAL A 43 -4.32 3.82 4.26
C VAL A 43 -4.84 3.93 5.69
N GLU A 44 -6.04 4.48 5.84
CA GLU A 44 -6.69 4.67 7.15
C GLU A 44 -5.77 5.37 8.19
N GLY A 45 -4.93 6.33 7.75
CA GLY A 45 -4.03 7.10 8.61
C GLY A 45 -2.61 6.54 8.77
N VAL A 46 -2.30 5.39 8.16
CA VAL A 46 -0.96 4.78 8.20
C VAL A 46 -0.32 4.84 6.82
N ALA A 47 0.85 5.44 6.71
CA ALA A 47 1.60 5.52 5.47
C ALA A 47 2.34 4.20 5.20
N LEU A 48 2.20 3.67 3.99
CA LEU A 48 2.87 2.46 3.51
C LEU A 48 3.78 2.81 2.33
N GLU A 49 4.87 2.08 2.14
CA GLU A 49 5.78 2.26 1.01
C GLU A 49 5.11 1.83 -0.29
N TYR A 50 5.09 2.73 -1.28
CA TYR A 50 4.58 2.45 -2.60
C TYR A 50 5.70 1.89 -3.49
N VAL A 51 5.69 0.58 -3.67
CA VAL A 51 6.67 -0.12 -4.51
C VAL A 51 6.18 -0.10 -5.95
N THR A 52 6.79 0.75 -6.76
CA THR A 52 6.54 0.82 -8.22
C THR A 52 7.48 -0.07 -9.04
N ASP A 53 8.50 -0.64 -8.41
CA ASP A 53 9.57 -1.39 -9.09
C ASP A 53 9.11 -2.77 -9.59
N GLU A 54 8.16 -3.39 -8.89
CA GLU A 54 7.56 -4.67 -9.28
C GLU A 54 6.14 -4.45 -9.83
N VAL A 55 5.81 -5.11 -10.93
CA VAL A 55 4.45 -5.18 -11.47
C VAL A 55 3.90 -6.57 -11.14
N PRO A 56 2.75 -6.68 -10.45
CA PRO A 56 1.85 -5.59 -10.04
C PRO A 56 2.41 -4.69 -8.95
N HIS A 57 2.05 -3.39 -9.00
CA HIS A 57 2.40 -2.41 -7.98
C HIS A 57 2.03 -2.92 -6.58
N GLY A 58 2.83 -2.58 -5.59
CA GLY A 58 2.70 -3.17 -4.27
C GLY A 58 2.86 -2.18 -3.13
N LEU A 59 2.22 -2.48 -2.00
CA LEU A 59 2.48 -1.82 -0.73
C LEU A 59 3.44 -2.65 0.10
N ARG A 60 4.46 -1.99 0.63
CA ARG A 60 5.42 -2.59 1.54
C ARG A 60 5.42 -1.85 2.86
N ALA A 61 5.60 -2.58 3.94
CA ALA A 61 5.81 -1.98 5.25
C ALA A 61 7.28 -1.61 5.45
N PHE A 62 7.55 -0.38 5.87
CA PHE A 62 8.91 0.13 6.14
C PHE A 62 9.19 0.33 7.63
N ASP A 63 8.16 0.47 8.47
CA ASP A 63 8.25 0.58 9.93
C ASP A 63 7.27 -0.39 10.65
N ASP A 64 7.29 -0.40 11.98
CA ASP A 64 6.43 -1.28 12.81
C ASP A 64 4.94 -0.95 12.72
N ASP A 65 4.56 0.33 12.59
CA ASP A 65 3.17 0.78 12.42
C ASP A 65 2.64 0.38 11.04
N SER A 66 3.45 0.63 10.00
CA SER A 66 3.23 0.11 8.65
C SER A 66 3.03 -1.40 8.63
N LYS A 67 3.89 -2.17 9.33
CA LYS A 67 3.79 -3.64 9.38
C LYS A 67 2.48 -4.06 10.02
N ARG A 68 2.12 -3.44 11.13
CA ARG A 68 0.87 -3.72 11.83
C ARG A 68 -0.33 -3.45 10.93
N LYS A 69 -0.32 -2.34 10.18
CA LYS A 69 -1.39 -2.02 9.24
C LYS A 69 -1.45 -3.00 8.08
N LEU A 70 -0.31 -3.36 7.50
CA LEU A 70 -0.23 -4.34 6.43
C LEU A 70 -0.80 -5.70 6.88
N ASP A 71 -0.45 -6.15 8.09
CA ASP A 71 -0.99 -7.38 8.69
C ASP A 71 -2.50 -7.28 8.96
N GLU A 72 -2.97 -6.13 9.45
CA GLU A 72 -4.41 -5.87 9.62
C GLU A 72 -5.15 -5.98 8.29
N LEU A 73 -4.65 -5.34 7.22
CA LEU A 73 -5.24 -5.42 5.88
C LEU A 73 -5.24 -6.86 5.37
N ARG A 74 -4.17 -7.62 5.60
CA ARG A 74 -4.10 -9.05 5.23
C ARG A 74 -5.14 -9.88 5.95
N GLN A 75 -5.28 -9.71 7.26
CA GLN A 75 -6.27 -10.45 8.04
C GLN A 75 -7.69 -10.04 7.66
N ARG A 76 -7.94 -8.74 7.48
CA ARG A 76 -9.24 -8.16 7.12
C ARG A 76 -9.71 -8.63 5.75
N PHE A 77 -8.80 -8.69 4.77
CA PHE A 77 -9.10 -9.08 3.40
C PHE A 77 -8.74 -10.54 3.09
N LYS A 78 -8.32 -11.32 4.09
CA LYS A 78 -7.87 -12.71 3.92
C LYS A 78 -6.83 -12.88 2.80
N ILE A 79 -5.94 -11.89 2.65
CA ILE A 79 -4.86 -11.95 1.67
C ILE A 79 -3.90 -13.06 2.12
N MET A 80 -3.98 -14.21 1.46
CA MET A 80 -3.15 -15.39 1.77
C MET A 80 -1.69 -15.24 1.31
N SER A 81 -1.35 -14.12 0.67
CA SER A 81 0.02 -13.85 0.24
C SER A 81 0.91 -13.58 1.45
N GLN A 82 1.88 -14.47 1.69
CA GLN A 82 2.95 -14.27 2.67
C GLN A 82 4.06 -13.34 2.16
N ALA A 83 3.93 -12.79 0.94
CA ALA A 83 4.92 -11.90 0.36
C ALA A 83 5.16 -10.69 1.27
N SER A 84 6.36 -10.12 1.29
CA SER A 84 6.61 -8.87 2.05
C SER A 84 5.93 -7.65 1.42
N VAL A 85 5.42 -7.82 0.20
CA VAL A 85 4.73 -6.81 -0.60
C VAL A 85 3.29 -7.29 -0.83
N VAL A 86 2.33 -6.41 -0.56
CA VAL A 86 0.92 -6.67 -0.87
C VAL A 86 0.59 -6.02 -2.22
N PRO A 87 0.31 -6.80 -3.27
CA PRO A 87 -0.03 -6.24 -4.56
C PRO A 87 -1.38 -5.52 -4.48
N PHE A 88 -1.48 -4.38 -5.14
CA PHE A 88 -2.73 -3.65 -5.25
C PHE A 88 -2.85 -2.95 -6.60
N GLU A 89 -4.09 -2.70 -7.00
CA GLU A 89 -4.39 -1.91 -8.18
C GLU A 89 -4.93 -0.53 -7.75
N PRO A 90 -4.25 0.57 -8.14
CA PRO A 90 -4.78 1.91 -7.94
C PRO A 90 -5.96 2.15 -8.89
N GLY A 91 -7.17 2.28 -8.35
CA GLY A 91 -8.35 2.76 -9.06
C GLY A 91 -8.30 4.26 -9.33
N GLN A 92 -8.92 4.68 -10.44
CA GLN A 92 -9.08 6.11 -10.81
C GLN A 92 -10.01 6.86 -9.87
#